data_AF-A0A2V0QSU8-F1
#
_entry.id   AF-A0A2V0QSU8-F1
#
_cell.length_a   1.000
_cell.length_b   1.000
_cell.length_c   1.000
_cell.angle_alpha   90.00
_cell.angle_beta   90.00
_cell.angle_gamma   90.00
#
_symmetry.space_group_name_H-M   'P 1'
#
loop_
_entity.id
_entity.type
_entity.pdbx_description
1 polymer ?
#
loop_
_entity_poly.entity_id
_entity_poly.type
_entity_poly.pdbx_seq_one_letter_code
_entity_poly.pdbx_strand_id
1 'polypeptide(L)' 'MIPNLSKGCCIITGTSFDLPMTLQIEKLNFARQPDSEDVNLEKLWASEKNFDNLV' A
#
# COMPACT_ATOMS: atom_id res chain seq x y z
N MET A 1 -13.01 15.73 10.18
CA MET A 1 -11.63 16.18 9.89
C MET A 1 -10.90 15.05 9.19
N ILE A 2 -10.15 15.32 8.11
CA ILE A 2 -9.35 14.34 7.34
C ILE A 2 -8.54 13.35 8.21
N PRO A 3 -7.88 13.76 9.31
CA PRO A 3 -7.17 12.82 10.19
C PRO A 3 -8.04 11.74 10.85
N ASN A 4 -9.37 11.91 10.88
CA ASN A 4 -10.29 10.95 11.51
C ASN A 4 -10.87 9.93 10.50
N LEU A 5 -10.39 9.91 9.26
CA LEU A 5 -10.81 8.91 8.28
C LEU A 5 -10.22 7.54 8.65
N SER A 6 -11.09 6.54 8.77
CA SER A 6 -10.69 5.15 8.96
C SER A 6 -9.96 4.61 7.73
N LYS A 7 -9.25 3.48 7.88
CA LYS A 7 -8.60 2.81 6.75
C LYS A 7 -9.61 2.52 5.64
N GLY A 8 -9.23 2.83 4.41
CA GLY A 8 -10.09 2.70 3.24
C GLY A 8 -11.15 3.81 3.11
N CYS A 9 -11.29 4.73 4.05
CA CYS A 9 -12.15 5.90 3.84
C CYS A 9 -11.41 7.00 3.07
N CYS A 10 -12.10 7.61 2.12
CA CYS A 10 -11.62 8.78 1.39
C CYS A 10 -12.73 9.82 1.20
N ILE A 11 -12.31 11.06 0.91
CA ILE A 11 -13.21 12.12 0.47
C ILE A 11 -12.96 12.31 -1.02
N ILE A 12 -14.00 12.18 -1.83
CA ILE A 12 -13.95 12.46 -3.26
C ILE A 12 -14.53 13.84 -3.53
N THR A 13 -13.79 14.64 -4.30
CA THR A 13 -14.18 15.96 -4.77
C THR A 13 -13.59 16.15 -6.18
N GLY A 14 -14.16 17.03 -7.00
CA GLY A 14 -13.62 17.38 -8.32
C GLY A 14 -14.65 17.29 -9.44
N THR A 15 -14.23 17.42 -10.69
CA THR A 15 -15.13 17.47 -11.86
C THR A 15 -15.86 16.16 -12.14
N SER A 16 -15.42 15.05 -11.55
CA SER A 16 -16.09 13.76 -11.68
C SER A 16 -17.37 13.65 -10.84
N PHE A 17 -17.57 14.54 -9.84
CA PHE A 17 -18.72 14.51 -8.93
C PHE A 17 -19.13 15.92 -8.48
N ASP A 18 -20.42 16.25 -8.60
CA ASP A 18 -20.93 17.61 -8.33
C ASP A 18 -20.84 18.04 -6.86
N LEU A 19 -20.74 17.07 -5.93
CA LEU A 19 -20.70 17.30 -4.49
C LEU A 19 -19.59 16.48 -3.83
N PRO A 20 -18.87 17.05 -2.83
CA PRO A 20 -17.96 16.29 -1.98
C PRO A 20 -18.67 15.15 -1.26
N MET A 21 -18.12 13.94 -1.34
CA MET A 21 -18.68 12.76 -0.65
C MET A 21 -17.59 11.98 0.06
N THR A 22 -17.97 11.33 1.17
CA THR A 22 -17.11 10.37 1.87
C THR A 22 -17.47 8.96 1.42
N LEU A 23 -16.46 8.18 1.04
CA LEU A 23 -16.63 6.81 0.57
C LEU A 23 -15.76 5.84 1.38
N GLN A 24 -16.25 4.62 1.57
CA GLN A 24 -15.46 3.49 2.09
C GLN A 24 -15.05 2.62 0.89
N ILE A 25 -13.75 2.46 0.71
CA ILE A 25 -13.15 1.59 -0.29
C ILE A 25 -12.85 0.24 0.36
N GLU A 26 -13.25 -0.83 -0.31
CA GLU A 26 -12.95 -2.19 0.09
C GLU A 26 -11.58 -2.63 -0.45
N LYS A 27 -10.90 -3.52 0.29
CA LYS A 27 -9.64 -4.10 -0.16
C LYS A 27 -9.91 -5.00 -1.37
N LEU A 28 -9.13 -4.82 -2.43
CA LEU A 28 -9.17 -5.70 -3.59
C LEU A 28 -8.75 -7.13 -3.21
N ASN A 29 -9.27 -8.12 -3.94
CA ASN A 29 -8.82 -9.50 -3.78
C ASN A 29 -7.32 -9.65 -4.13
N PHE A 30 -6.69 -10.72 -3.64
CA PHE A 30 -5.25 -10.94 -3.82
C PHE A 30 -4.80 -10.96 -5.29
N ALA A 31 -5.67 -11.41 -6.19
CA ALA A 31 -5.37 -11.49 -7.63
C ALA A 31 -5.42 -10.13 -8.36
N ARG A 32 -6.02 -9.10 -7.75
CA ARG A 32 -6.21 -7.77 -8.36
C ARG A 32 -5.56 -6.65 -7.58
N GLN A 33 -5.19 -6.88 -6.32
CA GLN A 33 -4.46 -5.91 -5.54
C GLN A 33 -3.03 -5.77 -6.09
N PRO A 34 -2.43 -4.57 -5.99
CA PRO A 34 -1.00 -4.40 -6.25
C PRO A 34 -0.18 -5.22 -5.25
N ASP A 35 1.00 -5.67 -5.67
CA ASP A 35 1.98 -6.28 -4.77
C ASP A 35 2.63 -5.18 -3.91
N SER A 36 1.92 -4.80 -2.84
CA SER A 36 2.31 -3.74 -1.91
C SER A 36 2.77 -4.27 -0.57
N GLU A 37 3.03 -5.58 -0.47
CA GLU A 37 3.49 -6.20 0.77
C GLU A 37 4.99 -5.93 0.97
N ASP A 38 5.44 -6.09 2.21
CA ASP A 38 6.83 -5.84 2.57
C ASP A 38 7.76 -6.83 1.86
N VAL A 39 8.86 -6.30 1.32
CA VAL A 39 9.89 -7.12 0.68
C VAL A 39 10.72 -7.80 1.76
N ASN A 40 10.95 -9.12 1.62
CA ASN A 40 11.81 -9.86 2.54
C ASN A 40 13.30 -9.58 2.24
N LEU A 41 13.89 -8.68 3.02
CA LEU A 41 15.29 -8.27 2.86
C LEU A 41 16.29 -9.40 3.15
N GLU A 42 16.00 -10.30 4.10
CA GLU A 42 16.87 -11.45 4.39
C GLU A 42 17.00 -12.36 3.18
N LYS A 43 15.90 -12.65 2.48
CA LYS A 43 15.92 -13.45 1.24
C LYS A 43 16.67 -12.74 0.12
N LEU A 44 16.48 -11.43 -0.02
CA LEU A 44 17.19 -10.64 -1.03
C LEU A 44 18.69 -10.66 -0.78
N TRP A 45 19.13 -10.36 0.44
CA TRP A 45 20.55 -10.30 0.78
C TRP A 45 21.21 -11.68 0.92
N ALA A 46 20.44 -12.74 1.22
CA ALA A 46 20.95 -14.11 1.18
C ALA A 46 21.34 -14.57 -0.23
N SER A 47 20.86 -13.89 -1.28
CA SER A 47 21.33 -14.11 -2.66
C SER A 47 22.67 -13.42 -2.94
N GLU A 48 23.05 -12.44 -2.12
CA GLU A 48 24.37 -11.80 -2.12
C GLU A 48 25.29 -12.52 -1.12
N LYS A 49 25.50 -13.84 -1.32
CA LYS A 49 26.56 -14.57 -0.60
C LYS A 49 27.93 -14.14 -1.12
N ASN A 50 28.40 -12.98 -0.67
CA ASN A 50 29.81 -12.58 -0.67
C ASN A 50 30.15 -11.56 0.43
N PHE A 51 29.31 -11.38 1.44
CA PHE A 51 29.66 -10.51 2.58
C PHE A 51 30.43 -11.22 3.70
N ASP A 52 30.36 -12.56 3.77
CA ASP A 52 31.05 -13.36 4.81
C ASP A 52 32.57 -13.51 4.59
N ASN A 53 33.14 -12.95 3.51
CA ASN A 53 34.58 -12.94 3.25
C ASN A 53 35.28 -11.63 3.65
N LEU A 54 34.62 -10.74 4.40
CA LEU A 54 35.12 -9.40 4.74
C LEU A 54 35.17 -9.07 6.24
N VAL A 55 35.02 -10.06 7.14
CA VAL A 55 35.27 -9.89 8.58
C VAL A 55 36.27 -10.92 9.09
#